data_AF-A0AAD6YYA2-F1
#
_entry.id   AF-A0AAD6YYA2-F1
#
_cell.length_a   1.000
_cell.length_b   1.000
_cell.length_c   1.000
_cell.angle_alpha   90.00
_cell.angle_beta   90.00
_cell.angle_gamma   90.00
#
_symmetry.space_group_name_H-M   'P 1'
#
loop_
_entity.id
_entity.type
_entity.pdbx_description
1 polymer ?
#
loop_
_entity_poly.entity_id
_entity_poly.type
_entity_poly.pdbx_seq_one_letter_code
_entity_poly.pdbx_strand_id
1 'polypeptide(L)'
;LAPDSIIQYLEEYYMGEATLKMWSAVYRKDRNVFELGDTNMLVEAWHHLLKYHHMEGKRNRRVDQLIHTLINVALPHYIANHCAQQFGFHGPNLALQKRNEINR
;
A
#
# COMPACT_ATOMS: atom_id res chain seq x y z
N LEU A 1 8.03 31.09 -7.51
CA LEU A 1 8.82 29.98 -8.09
C LEU A 1 9.21 29.04 -6.94
N ALA A 2 9.27 27.73 -7.19
CA ALA A 2 9.76 26.80 -6.18
C ALA A 2 11.25 27.05 -5.89
N PRO A 3 11.74 26.78 -4.66
CA PRO A 3 13.17 26.93 -4.34
C PRO A 3 14.05 26.00 -5.18
N ASP A 4 15.24 26.45 -5.58
CA ASP A 4 16.18 25.67 -6.40
C ASP A 4 16.54 24.33 -5.76
N SER A 5 16.63 24.27 -4.43
CA SER A 5 16.87 23.04 -3.68
C SER A 5 15.78 21.98 -3.88
N ILE A 6 14.52 22.41 -4.07
CA ILE A 6 13.40 21.50 -4.32
C ILE A 6 13.44 21.02 -5.77
N ILE A 7 13.78 21.90 -6.71
CA ILE A 7 13.92 21.53 -8.13
C ILE A 7 15.03 20.48 -8.28
N GLN A 8 16.20 20.74 -7.69
CA GLN A 8 17.34 19.83 -7.73
C GLN A 8 17.01 18.47 -7.09
N TYR A 9 16.31 18.47 -5.96
CA TYR A 9 15.84 17.23 -5.32
C TYR A 9 14.88 16.43 -6.23
N LEU A 10 13.92 17.10 -6.87
CA LEU A 10 13.00 16.42 -7.77
C LEU A 10 13.73 15.87 -9.00
N GLU A 11 14.66 16.62 -9.57
CA GLU A 11 15.46 16.18 -10.72
C GLU A 11 16.31 14.94 -10.39
N GLU A 12 17.01 14.95 -9.25
CA GLU A 12 17.91 13.89 -8.83
C GLU A 12 17.17 12.59 -8.50
N TYR A 13 16.05 12.67 -7.78
CA TYR A 13 15.38 11.48 -7.24
C TYR A 13 14.13 11.04 -8.01
N TYR A 14 13.44 11.95 -8.69
CA TYR A 14 12.13 11.69 -9.28
C TYR A 14 12.09 11.82 -10.81
N MET A 15 12.90 12.68 -11.43
CA MET A 15 12.81 12.92 -12.88
C MET A 15 13.65 11.97 -13.75
N GLY A 16 14.43 11.06 -13.15
CA GLY A 16 15.12 10.00 -13.89
C GLY A 16 14.13 9.12 -14.67
N GLU A 17 14.47 8.71 -15.90
CA GLU A 17 13.53 8.08 -16.83
C GLU A 17 12.80 6.84 -16.25
N ALA A 18 13.54 5.97 -15.55
CA ALA A 18 12.98 4.78 -14.91
C ALA A 18 12.04 5.14 -13.75
N THR A 19 12.47 6.07 -12.89
CA THR A 19 11.69 6.51 -11.74
C THR A 19 10.43 7.24 -12.20
N LEU A 20 10.55 8.17 -13.15
CA LEU A 20 9.45 8.94 -13.73
C LEU A 20 8.34 8.01 -14.26
N LYS A 21 8.69 6.98 -15.03
CA LYS A 21 7.72 5.99 -15.54
C LYS A 21 7.05 5.18 -14.43
N MET A 22 7.74 4.96 -13.31
CA MET A 22 7.22 4.21 -12.16
C MET A 22 6.23 5.02 -11.31
N TRP A 23 6.54 6.29 -11.01
CA TRP A 23 5.72 7.09 -10.09
C TRP A 23 4.69 8.01 -10.77
N SER A 24 4.97 8.51 -11.99
CA SER A 24 4.08 9.47 -12.66
C SER A 24 2.81 8.80 -13.20
N ALA A 25 1.67 9.43 -12.91
CA ALA A 25 0.36 8.97 -13.38
C ALA A 25 0.25 8.90 -14.91
N VAL A 26 0.97 9.75 -15.65
CA VAL A 26 0.91 9.82 -17.13
C VAL A 26 1.41 8.54 -17.78
N TYR A 27 2.35 7.83 -17.14
CA TYR A 27 2.91 6.56 -17.63
C TYR A 27 2.17 5.33 -17.08
N ARG A 28 1.23 5.51 -16.14
CA ARG A 28 0.39 4.43 -15.60
C ARG A 28 -0.88 4.26 -16.42
N LYS A 29 -0.71 4.08 -17.73
CA LYS A 29 -1.81 3.71 -18.63
C LYS A 29 -2.02 2.20 -18.53
N ASP A 30 -3.28 1.78 -18.50
CA ASP A 30 -3.72 0.38 -18.46
C ASP A 30 -3.38 -0.43 -17.20
N ARG A 31 -2.85 0.21 -16.14
CA ARG A 31 -2.66 -0.46 -14.84
C ARG A 31 -3.98 -0.60 -14.11
N ASN A 32 -4.32 -1.82 -13.72
CA ASN A 32 -5.48 -2.06 -12.86
C ASN A 32 -5.10 -1.98 -11.36
N VAL A 33 -6.08 -1.71 -10.50
CA VAL A 33 -5.89 -1.60 -9.03
C VAL A 33 -5.37 -2.89 -8.37
N PHE A 34 -5.42 -4.03 -9.08
CA PHE A 34 -4.99 -5.34 -8.62
C PHE A 34 -3.59 -5.75 -9.11
N GLU A 35 -2.94 -4.92 -9.93
CA GLU A 35 -1.52 -5.08 -10.26
C GLU A 35 -0.65 -4.78 -9.04
N LEU A 36 0.44 -5.54 -8.87
CA LEU A 36 1.45 -5.27 -7.86
C LEU A 36 2.09 -3.91 -8.14
N GLY A 37 1.66 -2.89 -7.40
CA GLY A 37 2.25 -1.57 -7.45
C GLY A 37 3.19 -1.38 -6.27
N ASP A 38 4.51 -1.52 -6.47
CA ASP A 38 5.53 -1.08 -5.51
C ASP A 38 5.60 0.46 -5.49
N THR A 39 4.49 1.08 -5.08
CA THR A 39 4.30 2.51 -5.12
C THR A 39 4.07 3.01 -3.71
N ASN A 40 4.57 4.23 -3.45
CA ASN A 40 4.35 4.93 -2.19
C ASN A 40 2.85 5.01 -1.83
N MET A 41 1.96 5.04 -2.83
CA MET A 41 0.50 5.08 -2.62
C MET A 41 -0.07 3.85 -1.89
N LEU A 42 0.42 2.64 -2.18
CA LEU A 42 -0.06 1.43 -1.47
C LEU A 42 0.41 1.43 -0.02
N VAL A 43 1.66 1.84 0.20
CA VAL A 43 2.22 1.98 1.55
C VAL A 43 1.47 3.04 2.34
N GLU A 44 1.15 4.18 1.74
CA GLU A 44 0.35 5.24 2.36
C GLU A 44 -1.07 4.78 2.68
N ALA A 45 -1.75 4.12 1.74
CA ALA A 45 -3.08 3.57 1.97
C ALA A 45 -3.09 2.57 3.12
N TRP A 46 -2.11 1.67 3.17
CA TRP A 46 -1.95 0.73 4.27
C TRP A 46 -1.62 1.43 5.59
N HIS A 47 -0.77 2.46 5.57
CA HIS A 47 -0.45 3.26 6.75
C HIS A 47 -1.70 3.98 7.30
N HIS A 48 -2.59 4.48 6.42
CA HIS A 48 -3.88 5.04 6.82
C HIS A 48 -4.77 4.00 7.52
N LEU A 49 -4.87 2.78 6.97
CA LEU A 49 -5.63 1.69 7.59
C LEU A 49 -5.06 1.28 8.94
N LEU A 50 -3.72 1.11 9.02
CA LEU A 50 -3.02 0.80 10.25
C LEU A 50 -3.31 1.84 11.33
N LYS A 51 -3.18 3.12 10.97
CA LYS A 51 -3.42 4.22 11.89
C LYS A 51 -4.85 4.23 12.40
N TYR A 52 -5.83 4.05 11.51
CA TYR A 52 -7.24 4.12 11.87
C TYR A 52 -7.71 2.89 12.66
N HIS A 53 -7.48 1.68 12.13
CA HIS A 53 -8.03 0.44 12.68
C HIS A 53 -7.21 -0.17 13.81
N HIS A 54 -5.88 0.03 13.83
CA HIS A 54 -5.00 -0.67 14.78
C HIS A 54 -4.29 0.27 15.76
N MET A 55 -4.27 1.59 15.49
CA MET A 55 -3.61 2.57 16.36
C MET A 55 -4.56 3.62 16.95
N GLU A 56 -5.88 3.48 16.76
CA GLU A 56 -6.91 4.39 17.27
C GLU A 56 -6.73 5.84 16.79
N GLY A 57 -6.21 6.03 15.58
CA GLY A 57 -5.94 7.35 15.01
C GLY A 57 -4.66 8.04 15.54
N LYS A 58 -3.90 7.41 16.45
CA LYS A 58 -2.64 8.00 16.98
C LYS A 58 -1.54 7.97 15.94
N ARG A 59 -0.92 9.14 15.67
CA ARG A 59 0.15 9.29 14.67
C ARG A 59 1.51 8.74 15.12
N ASN A 60 1.89 8.98 16.36
CA ASN A 60 3.23 8.63 16.86
C ASN A 60 3.10 7.60 17.98
N ARG A 61 3.62 6.39 17.74
CA ARG A 61 3.89 5.40 18.80
C ARG A 61 5.38 5.08 18.79
N ARG A 62 5.88 4.61 19.93
CA ARG A 62 7.23 4.09 19.98
C ARG A 62 7.35 2.86 19.06
N VAL A 63 8.53 2.66 18.50
CA VAL A 63 8.79 1.57 17.53
C VAL A 63 8.45 0.20 18.14
N ASP A 64 8.74 -0.03 19.43
CA ASP A 64 8.39 -1.27 20.13
C ASP A 64 6.89 -1.53 20.15
N GLN A 65 6.08 -0.51 20.43
CA GLN A 65 4.62 -0.62 20.41
C GLN A 65 4.09 -0.85 19.01
N LEU A 66 4.67 -0.19 18.00
CA LEU A 66 4.31 -0.40 16.59
C LEU A 66 4.56 -1.85 16.19
N ILE A 67 5.76 -2.39 16.47
CA ILE A 67 6.11 -3.79 16.18
C ILE A 67 5.13 -4.73 16.89
N HIS A 68 4.83 -4.47 18.16
CA HIS A 68 3.87 -5.28 18.90
C HIS A 68 2.48 -5.26 18.25
N THR A 69 1.97 -4.08 17.85
CA THR A 69 0.68 -3.96 17.16
C THR A 69 0.67 -4.69 15.82
N LEU A 70 1.76 -4.59 15.04
CA LEU A 70 1.85 -5.28 13.76
C LEU A 70 1.81 -6.80 13.92
N ILE A 71 2.60 -7.34 14.84
CA ILE A 71 2.75 -8.79 15.01
C ILE A 71 1.57 -9.41 15.74
N ASN A 72 1.08 -8.78 16.81
CA ASN A 72 0.12 -9.41 17.71
C ASN A 72 -1.33 -8.98 17.45
N VAL A 73 -1.56 -7.93 16.67
CA VAL A 73 -2.93 -7.43 16.38
C VAL A 73 -3.22 -7.48 14.90
N ALA A 74 -2.45 -6.78 14.08
CA ALA A 74 -2.73 -6.64 12.65
C ALA A 74 -2.59 -7.99 11.93
N LEU A 75 -1.47 -8.69 12.11
CA LEU A 75 -1.22 -9.96 11.42
C LEU A 75 -2.27 -11.05 11.74
N PRO A 76 -2.62 -11.32 13.02
CA PRO A 76 -3.69 -12.27 13.35
C PRO A 76 -5.06 -11.87 12.76
N HIS A 77 -5.39 -10.57 12.74
CA HIS A 77 -6.62 -10.09 12.13
C HIS A 77 -6.69 -10.43 10.63
N TYR A 78 -5.61 -10.19 9.88
CA TYR A 78 -5.58 -10.53 8.46
C TYR A 78 -5.57 -12.04 8.20
N ILE A 79 -4.88 -12.83 9.03
CA ILE A 79 -4.90 -14.30 8.94
C ILE A 79 -6.33 -14.81 9.17
N ALA A 80 -6.99 -14.36 10.23
CA ALA A 80 -8.35 -14.78 10.56
C ALA A 80 -9.33 -14.42 9.43
N ASN A 81 -9.24 -13.20 8.88
CA ASN A 81 -10.05 -12.78 7.75
C ASN A 81 -9.78 -13.64 6.50
N HIS A 82 -8.50 -13.93 6.20
CA HIS A 82 -8.13 -14.79 5.08
C HIS A 82 -8.70 -16.20 5.22
N CYS A 83 -8.55 -16.83 6.40
CA CYS A 83 -9.15 -18.13 6.68
C CYS A 83 -10.67 -18.08 6.53
N ALA A 84 -11.33 -17.07 7.10
CA ALA A 84 -12.78 -16.94 7.00
C ALA A 84 -13.27 -16.77 5.55
N GLN A 85 -12.51 -16.09 4.69
CA GLN A 85 -12.77 -16.02 3.24
C GLN A 85 -12.61 -17.40 2.57
N GLN A 86 -11.57 -18.16 2.91
CA GLN A 86 -11.37 -19.52 2.35
C GLN A 86 -12.51 -20.48 2.70
N PHE A 87 -13.07 -20.36 3.90
CA PHE A 87 -14.22 -21.15 4.33
C PHE A 87 -15.58 -20.58 3.87
N GLY A 88 -15.60 -19.46 3.15
CA GLY A 88 -16.81 -18.87 2.58
C GLY A 88 -17.67 -18.05 3.56
N PHE A 89 -17.18 -17.76 4.76
CA PHE A 89 -17.89 -16.92 5.74
C PHE A 89 -17.93 -15.44 5.34
N HIS A 90 -16.87 -14.99 4.66
CA HIS A 90 -16.80 -13.68 4.04
C HIS A 90 -16.74 -13.95 2.55
N GLY A 91 -17.65 -13.34 1.78
CA GLY A 91 -17.82 -13.60 0.35
C GLY A 91 -16.53 -13.57 -0.46
N PRO A 92 -16.59 -13.95 -1.75
CA PRO A 92 -15.40 -14.18 -2.57
C PRO A 92 -14.47 -12.96 -2.55
N ASN A 93 -13.16 -13.23 -2.43
CA ASN A 93 -12.14 -12.19 -2.53
C ASN A 93 -12.05 -11.71 -3.99
N LEU A 94 -12.86 -10.69 -4.31
CA LEU A 94 -12.99 -10.12 -5.65
C LEU A 94 -11.63 -9.63 -6.19
N ALA A 95 -10.77 -9.12 -5.32
CA ALA A 95 -9.44 -8.66 -5.70
C ALA A 95 -8.54 -9.82 -6.15
N LEU A 96 -8.54 -10.92 -5.40
CA LEU A 96 -7.80 -12.12 -5.76
C LEU A 96 -8.35 -12.79 -7.03
N GLN A 97 -9.69 -12.84 -7.17
CA GLN A 97 -10.32 -13.36 -8.38
C GLN A 97 -9.92 -12.54 -9.60
N LYS A 98 -10.01 -11.21 -9.51
CA LYS A 98 -9.65 -10.34 -10.63
C LYS A 98 -8.17 -10.45 -10.98
N ARG A 99 -7.29 -10.55 -9.98
CA ARG A 99 -5.85 -10.80 -10.19
C ARG A 99 -5.58 -12.13 -10.91
N ASN A 100 -6.30 -13.19 -10.55
CA ASN A 100 -6.19 -14.48 -11.21
C ASN A 100 -6.71 -14.45 -12.66
N GLU A 101 -7.69 -13.61 -12.97
CA GLU A 101 -8.15 -13.37 -14.36
C GLU A 101 -7.10 -12.64 -15.19
N ILE A 102 -6.40 -11.66 -14.62
CA ILE A 102 -5.37 -10.87 -15.31
C ILE A 102 -4.10 -11.70 -15.57
N ASN A 103 -3.76 -12.61 -14.67
CA ASN A 103 -2.57 -13.48 -14.77
C ASN A 103 -2.81 -14.76 -15.59
N ARG A 104 -4.02 -14.96 -16.13
CA ARG A 104 -4.39 -16.10 -16.99
C ARG A 104 -4.27 -15.73 -18.46
#